data_AF-A0A7Y9TG86-F1
#
_entry.id   AF-A0A7Y9TG86-F1
#
_cell.length_a   1.000
_cell.length_b   1.000
_cell.length_c   1.000
_cell.angle_alpha   90.00
_cell.angle_beta   90.00
_cell.angle_gamma   90.00
#
_symmetry.space_group_name_H-M   'P 1'
#
loop_
_entity.id
_entity.type
_entity.pdbx_description
1 polymer ?
#
loop_
_entity_poly.entity_id
_entity_poly.type
_entity_poly.pdbx_seq_one_letter_code
_entity_poly.pdbx_strand_id
1 'polypeptide(L)'
;MKPFGLIRKLLVTAALAFAPAASFAGIFISVGFAPPALPVYVQPPLPAPGYLWTPGYWAYGDAGYYWVPGVWIQPPTPGFLWTPGYWGFAGGVYGWHGGYWGPHVGFYGGVNYGFGFGGIGFCGGEWHGGTFAYNSAVSNFGSTHVTNVYRNTTIVNNTTIINNNHTSFNGPGGVVRQPSAQESQFANERHVEPTANQMSHQTAASQDRGQLASVNQGRPATMAAANAGAYHQVAQQHAAAQPISAADRSSGRNFQPNQRAANQDQRIANGVRNGQINAGQAARDDRRQANIDSQIHNDRAANGGRLSGQERQQINREQNGASRQIANQKHNANPRPEPQEEKRR
;
A
#
# COMPACT_ATOMS: atom_id res chain seq x y z
N MET A 1 38.29 -52.92 -6.89
CA MET A 1 36.88 -52.48 -6.87
C MET A 1 36.80 -51.08 -6.24
N LYS A 2 35.87 -50.29 -6.75
CA LYS A 2 35.40 -48.92 -6.41
C LYS A 2 35.43 -48.47 -4.92
N PRO A 3 35.32 -47.15 -4.64
CA PRO A 3 36.33 -46.37 -3.87
C PRO A 3 35.72 -45.45 -2.78
N PHE A 4 36.55 -44.52 -2.23
CA PHE A 4 36.21 -43.28 -1.48
C PHE A 4 35.48 -43.43 -0.12
N GLY A 5 35.83 -42.77 0.97
CA GLY A 5 36.48 -41.48 1.18
C GLY A 5 35.57 -40.62 2.06
N LEU A 6 35.94 -40.34 3.31
CA LEU A 6 35.23 -39.35 4.13
C LEU A 6 36.18 -38.70 5.15
N ILE A 7 37.00 -37.79 4.65
CA ILE A 7 37.63 -36.72 5.43
C ILE A 7 36.77 -35.48 5.24
N ARG A 8 36.20 -34.97 6.34
CA ARG A 8 36.17 -33.55 6.77
C ARG A 8 35.00 -33.32 7.73
N LYS A 9 35.29 -33.52 9.02
CA LYS A 9 34.55 -32.89 10.12
C LYS A 9 35.16 -31.50 10.37
N LEU A 10 34.26 -30.53 10.57
CA LEU A 10 34.42 -29.22 11.19
C LEU A 10 35.49 -28.27 10.63
N LEU A 11 35.00 -27.15 10.08
CA LEU A 11 35.37 -25.79 10.48
C LEU A 11 34.47 -24.82 9.70
N VAL A 12 33.44 -24.27 10.35
CA VAL A 12 32.84 -23.00 9.94
C VAL A 12 33.05 -22.05 11.10
N THR A 13 34.21 -21.42 11.09
CA THR A 13 34.55 -20.30 11.94
C THR A 13 33.93 -19.04 11.35
N ALA A 14 33.38 -18.20 12.23
CA ALA A 14 32.61 -17.01 11.95
C ALA A 14 33.32 -15.95 11.11
N ALA A 15 32.52 -15.23 10.32
CA ALA A 15 32.80 -13.85 9.91
C ALA A 15 31.51 -13.01 10.03
N LEU A 16 31.05 -12.76 11.26
CA LEU A 16 30.17 -11.63 11.56
C LEU A 16 31.07 -10.40 11.69
N ALA A 17 31.31 -9.71 10.58
CA ALA A 17 32.00 -8.42 10.58
C ALA A 17 30.94 -7.30 10.57
N PHE A 18 30.82 -6.64 11.73
CA PHE A 18 30.37 -5.27 11.98
C PHE A 18 29.37 -4.64 11.00
N ALA A 19 28.09 -4.72 11.35
CA ALA A 19 27.17 -3.59 11.17
C ALA A 19 26.91 -2.98 12.55
N PRO A 20 27.02 -1.65 12.73
CA PRO A 20 26.55 -1.02 13.95
C PRO A 20 25.03 -1.26 14.02
N ALA A 21 24.61 -2.09 14.98
CA ALA A 21 23.20 -2.28 15.27
C ALA A 21 22.67 -1.04 15.99
N ALA A 22 22.11 -0.08 15.24
CA ALA A 22 20.97 0.64 15.75
C ALA A 22 19.84 -0.40 15.83
N SER A 23 19.66 -1.01 17.00
CA SER A 23 18.62 -1.99 17.24
C SER A 23 17.26 -1.30 17.29
N PHE A 24 16.74 -0.94 16.12
CA PHE A 24 15.30 -0.73 15.95
C PHE A 24 14.69 -2.13 15.99
N ALA A 25 13.89 -2.41 17.02
CA ALA A 25 13.22 -3.69 17.20
C ALA A 25 12.10 -3.85 16.14
N GLY A 26 12.50 -4.01 14.88
CA GLY A 26 11.60 -4.44 13.82
C GLY A 26 11.23 -5.89 14.08
N ILE A 27 9.94 -6.15 14.31
CA ILE A 27 9.42 -7.51 14.20
C ILE A 27 9.67 -7.94 12.76
N PHE A 28 10.69 -8.76 12.52
CA PHE A 28 10.95 -9.37 11.23
C PHE A 28 9.87 -10.42 10.96
N ILE A 29 8.72 -9.97 10.45
CA ILE A 29 7.76 -10.89 9.86
C ILE A 29 8.35 -11.35 8.53
N SER A 30 8.68 -12.64 8.43
CA SER A 30 9.12 -13.28 7.21
C SER A 30 7.96 -14.04 6.59
N VAL A 31 7.49 -13.56 5.43
CA VAL A 31 6.37 -14.18 4.69
C VAL A 31 6.91 -14.82 3.41
N GLY A 32 6.48 -16.04 3.09
CA GLY A 32 6.93 -16.79 1.91
C GLY A 32 6.25 -16.39 0.59
N PHE A 33 5.31 -15.43 0.63
CA PHE A 33 4.56 -14.96 -0.53
C PHE A 33 4.38 -13.44 -0.45
N ALA A 34 4.20 -12.81 -1.62
CA ALA A 34 4.17 -11.35 -1.74
C ALA A 34 2.94 -10.74 -1.06
N PRO A 35 3.06 -9.51 -0.50
CA PRO A 35 1.89 -8.72 -0.15
C PRO A 35 1.01 -8.44 -1.38
N PRO A 36 -0.31 -8.26 -1.22
CA PRO A 36 -1.17 -7.85 -2.32
C PRO A 36 -0.76 -6.49 -2.89
N ALA A 37 -1.20 -6.17 -4.11
CA ALA A 37 -1.01 -4.84 -4.68
C ALA A 37 -1.67 -3.76 -3.80
N LEU A 38 -1.17 -2.53 -3.87
CA LEU A 38 -1.77 -1.39 -3.19
C LEU A 38 -3.18 -1.13 -3.73
N PRO A 39 -4.21 -1.09 -2.87
CA PRO A 39 -5.55 -0.65 -3.24
C PRO A 39 -5.53 0.77 -3.79
N VAL A 40 -6.52 1.08 -4.61
CA VAL A 40 -6.69 2.42 -5.18
C VAL A 40 -7.81 3.12 -4.45
N TYR A 41 -7.46 4.23 -3.82
CA TYR A 41 -8.38 5.03 -3.05
C TYR A 41 -8.03 6.50 -3.20
N VAL A 42 -8.91 7.36 -2.71
CA VAL A 42 -8.68 8.82 -2.65
C VAL A 42 -8.34 9.22 -1.22
N GLN A 43 -7.47 10.22 -1.07
CA GLN A 43 -7.22 10.81 0.24
C GLN A 43 -8.50 11.49 0.74
N PRO A 44 -8.99 11.17 1.96
CA PRO A 44 -10.13 11.85 2.56
C PRO A 44 -9.78 13.32 2.87
N PRO A 45 -10.78 14.21 3.00
CA PRO A 45 -10.53 15.59 3.39
C PRO A 45 -9.68 15.69 4.66
N LEU A 46 -8.73 16.63 4.65
CA LEU A 46 -7.94 17.02 5.80
C LEU A 46 -8.87 17.37 6.97
N PRO A 47 -8.77 16.71 8.14
CA PRO A 47 -9.65 16.99 9.27
C PRO A 47 -9.39 18.36 9.90
N ALA A 48 -8.12 18.76 10.00
CA ALA A 48 -7.69 20.05 10.52
C ALA A 48 -6.24 20.36 10.10
N PRO A 49 -5.82 21.65 10.07
CA PRO A 49 -4.41 22.00 9.92
C PRO A 49 -3.53 21.36 10.99
N GLY A 50 -2.28 21.06 10.63
CA GLY A 50 -1.29 20.38 11.49
C GLY A 50 -1.31 18.85 11.40
N TYR A 51 -2.28 18.25 10.70
CA TYR A 51 -2.26 16.83 10.39
C TYR A 51 -1.43 16.53 9.14
N LEU A 52 -0.68 15.43 9.16
CA LEU A 52 0.11 14.91 8.05
C LEU A 52 -0.52 13.60 7.55
N TRP A 53 -0.49 13.41 6.23
CA TRP A 53 -1.00 12.19 5.63
C TRP A 53 -0.07 11.01 5.96
N THR A 54 -0.64 9.89 6.40
CA THR A 54 0.07 8.61 6.51
C THR A 54 -0.62 7.62 5.56
N PRO A 55 0.09 7.07 4.57
CA PRO A 55 -0.53 6.20 3.59
C PRO A 55 -0.93 4.86 4.21
N GLY A 56 -1.93 4.21 3.61
CA GLY A 56 -2.28 2.86 4.00
C GLY A 56 -1.25 1.85 3.50
N TYR A 57 -1.18 0.70 4.16
CA TYR A 57 -0.23 -0.35 3.84
C TYR A 57 -0.78 -1.72 4.21
N TRP A 58 -0.28 -2.76 3.54
CA TRP A 58 -0.52 -4.14 3.96
C TRP A 58 0.36 -4.44 5.17
N ALA A 59 -0.23 -4.75 6.31
CA ALA A 59 0.44 -5.38 7.44
C ALA A 59 0.20 -6.90 7.39
N TYR A 60 0.90 -7.66 8.23
CA TYR A 60 0.73 -9.11 8.33
C TYR A 60 0.49 -9.53 9.77
N GLY A 61 -0.46 -10.43 9.98
CA GLY A 61 -0.88 -10.91 11.31
C GLY A 61 -1.16 -12.41 11.32
N ASP A 62 -1.80 -12.88 12.39
CA ASP A 62 -2.18 -14.29 12.56
C ASP A 62 -3.14 -14.79 11.46
N ALA A 63 -3.96 -13.89 10.92
CA ALA A 63 -4.88 -14.13 9.82
C ALA A 63 -4.34 -13.71 8.43
N GLY A 64 -3.01 -13.59 8.27
CA GLY A 64 -2.36 -13.23 7.01
C GLY A 64 -2.27 -11.73 6.77
N TYR A 65 -2.18 -11.32 5.50
CA TYR A 65 -2.14 -9.90 5.14
C TYR A 65 -3.47 -9.20 5.46
N TYR A 66 -3.38 -8.03 6.09
CA TYR A 66 -4.51 -7.15 6.34
C TYR A 66 -4.15 -5.70 6.01
N TRP A 67 -5.12 -4.94 5.55
CA TRP A 67 -4.91 -3.56 5.18
C TRP A 67 -5.03 -2.64 6.40
N VAL A 68 -4.03 -1.80 6.62
CA VAL A 68 -4.10 -0.68 7.55
C VAL A 68 -4.53 0.56 6.74
N PRO A 69 -5.70 1.14 7.00
CA PRO A 69 -6.20 2.27 6.21
C PRO A 69 -5.29 3.50 6.28
N GLY A 70 -5.17 4.22 5.17
CA GLY A 70 -4.49 5.51 5.16
C GLY A 70 -5.28 6.54 5.96
N VAL A 71 -4.60 7.34 6.78
CA VAL A 71 -5.23 8.31 7.68
C VAL A 71 -4.38 9.56 7.83
N TRP A 72 -5.03 10.69 8.15
CA TRP A 72 -4.33 11.88 8.63
C TRP A 72 -3.96 11.71 10.10
N ILE A 73 -2.72 12.03 10.47
CA ILE A 73 -2.19 11.90 11.83
C ILE A 73 -1.41 13.16 12.21
N GLN A 74 -1.54 13.61 13.46
CA GLN A 74 -0.69 14.68 13.97
C GLN A 74 0.72 14.15 14.26
N PRO A 75 1.78 14.83 13.80
CA PRO A 75 3.14 14.43 14.07
C PRO A 75 3.41 14.53 15.58
N PRO A 76 4.28 13.66 16.15
CA PRO A 76 4.58 13.67 17.58
C PRO A 76 5.26 14.97 18.04
N THR A 77 5.99 15.62 17.13
CA THR A 77 6.70 16.87 17.37
C THR A 77 6.65 17.73 16.10
N PRO A 78 6.50 19.05 16.18
CA PRO A 78 6.71 19.94 15.03
C PRO A 78 8.08 19.72 14.39
N GLY A 79 8.14 19.83 13.06
CA GLY A 79 9.35 19.54 12.28
C GLY A 79 9.52 18.08 11.85
N PHE A 80 8.70 17.15 12.38
CA PHE A 80 8.81 15.75 12.01
C PHE A 80 7.89 15.41 10.83
N LEU A 81 8.38 14.53 9.96
CA LEU A 81 7.69 13.94 8.82
C LEU A 81 7.63 12.43 9.01
N TRP A 82 6.66 11.79 8.35
CA TRP A 82 6.48 10.35 8.40
C TRP A 82 7.26 9.67 7.28
N THR A 83 8.09 8.68 7.62
CA THR A 83 8.64 7.72 6.66
C THR A 83 7.75 6.47 6.67
N PRO A 84 7.07 6.13 5.56
CA PRO A 84 6.26 4.92 5.49
C PRO A 84 7.08 3.65 5.74
N GLY A 85 6.46 2.68 6.42
CA GLY A 85 7.00 1.32 6.42
C GLY A 85 6.79 0.66 5.06
N TYR A 86 7.60 -0.34 4.75
CA TYR A 86 7.52 -1.05 3.46
C TYR A 86 7.91 -2.53 3.59
N TRP A 87 7.41 -3.35 2.67
CA TRP A 87 7.89 -4.72 2.51
C TRP A 87 9.12 -4.75 1.59
N GLY A 88 10.19 -5.40 2.03
CA GLY A 88 11.37 -5.70 1.22
C GLY A 88 11.49 -7.19 0.97
N PHE A 89 11.78 -7.59 -0.27
CA PHE A 89 12.07 -8.97 -0.63
C PHE A 89 13.58 -9.20 -0.65
N ALA A 90 14.07 -10.05 0.25
CA ALA A 90 15.47 -10.43 0.34
C ALA A 90 15.59 -11.88 0.82
N GLY A 91 16.56 -12.63 0.28
CA GLY A 91 16.82 -14.01 0.73
C GLY A 91 15.64 -14.99 0.56
N GLY A 92 14.73 -14.73 -0.39
CA GLY A 92 13.57 -15.59 -0.66
C GLY A 92 12.35 -15.28 0.21
N VAL A 93 12.39 -14.25 1.04
CA VAL A 93 11.32 -13.90 1.97
C VAL A 93 10.97 -12.41 1.89
N TYR A 94 9.73 -12.08 2.24
CA TYR A 94 9.26 -10.71 2.37
C TYR A 94 9.38 -10.29 3.84
N GLY A 95 10.19 -9.26 4.12
CA GLY A 95 10.40 -8.67 5.43
C GLY A 95 9.77 -7.28 5.54
N TRP A 96 9.14 -6.98 6.69
CA TRP A 96 8.60 -5.65 6.96
C TRP A 96 9.65 -4.72 7.57
N HIS A 97 9.80 -3.53 6.99
CA HIS A 97 10.55 -2.42 7.55
C HIS A 97 9.56 -1.44 8.19
N GLY A 98 9.69 -1.23 9.50
CA GLY A 98 8.84 -0.30 10.25
C GLY A 98 9.00 1.13 9.78
N GLY A 99 7.88 1.86 9.73
CA GLY A 99 7.89 3.31 9.49
C GLY A 99 8.23 4.08 10.76
N TYR A 100 8.67 5.31 10.61
CA TYR A 100 9.11 6.15 11.73
C TYR A 100 8.88 7.64 11.43
N TRP A 101 8.86 8.44 12.50
CA TRP A 101 8.89 9.89 12.42
C TRP A 101 10.33 10.40 12.53
N GLY A 102 10.69 11.37 11.70
CA GLY A 102 12.01 12.02 11.74
C GLY A 102 11.98 13.39 11.07
N PRO A 103 13.06 14.18 11.15
CA PRO A 103 13.11 15.50 10.51
C PRO A 103 13.09 15.41 8.98
N HIS A 104 13.53 14.28 8.41
CA HIS A 104 13.47 13.99 6.98
C HIS A 104 12.77 12.66 6.70
N VAL A 105 12.23 12.53 5.49
CA VAL A 105 11.68 11.25 5.01
C VAL A 105 12.80 10.42 4.40
N GLY A 106 13.10 9.29 5.05
CA GLY A 106 14.10 8.35 4.59
C GLY A 106 13.59 7.38 3.54
N PHE A 107 14.35 6.31 3.31
CA PHE A 107 14.00 5.31 2.31
C PHE A 107 12.83 4.42 2.75
N TYR A 108 11.78 4.36 1.95
CA TYR A 108 10.60 3.50 2.15
C TYR A 108 10.37 2.50 1.02
N GLY A 109 11.45 1.90 0.50
CA GLY A 109 11.35 0.84 -0.51
C GLY A 109 11.09 1.34 -1.94
N GLY A 110 11.03 2.65 -2.17
CA GLY A 110 10.66 3.18 -3.48
C GLY A 110 9.19 2.99 -3.86
N VAL A 111 8.38 2.45 -2.94
CA VAL A 111 6.98 2.13 -3.20
C VAL A 111 6.18 3.44 -3.31
N ASN A 112 5.51 3.62 -4.45
CA ASN A 112 4.60 4.75 -4.62
C ASN A 112 3.28 4.47 -3.89
N TYR A 113 3.15 5.02 -2.68
CA TYR A 113 1.95 4.98 -1.86
C TYR A 113 0.93 6.08 -2.21
N GLY A 114 1.30 7.03 -3.06
CA GLY A 114 0.47 8.17 -3.45
C GLY A 114 0.44 9.29 -2.41
N PHE A 115 -0.32 10.35 -2.70
CA PHE A 115 -0.63 11.45 -1.78
C PHE A 115 0.60 12.08 -1.10
N GLY A 116 1.65 12.30 -1.89
CA GLY A 116 2.91 12.89 -1.42
C GLY A 116 4.03 11.88 -1.24
N PHE A 117 3.71 10.58 -1.13
CA PHE A 117 4.66 9.49 -1.03
C PHE A 117 4.81 8.78 -2.39
N GLY A 118 5.43 9.48 -3.34
CA GLY A 118 5.60 9.01 -4.71
C GLY A 118 6.63 7.90 -4.90
N GLY A 119 7.36 7.48 -3.86
CA GLY A 119 8.49 6.55 -3.92
C GLY A 119 9.84 7.21 -3.63
N ILE A 120 9.88 8.54 -3.53
CA ILE A 120 11.06 9.31 -3.14
C ILE A 120 10.61 10.42 -2.18
N GLY A 121 11.19 10.49 -0.98
CA GLY A 121 10.89 11.54 0.00
C GLY A 121 9.40 11.78 0.22
N PHE A 122 9.03 13.04 0.47
CA PHE A 122 7.63 13.45 0.61
C PHE A 122 7.40 14.82 -0.03
N CYS A 123 6.33 14.94 -0.82
CA CYS A 123 5.98 16.18 -1.52
C CYS A 123 4.59 16.74 -1.16
N GLY A 124 3.95 16.22 -0.12
CA GLY A 124 2.63 16.68 0.33
C GLY A 124 2.63 17.98 1.12
N GLY A 125 3.80 18.43 1.58
CA GLY A 125 4.00 19.67 2.33
C GLY A 125 5.40 19.72 2.94
N GLU A 126 5.70 20.79 3.65
CA GLU A 126 7.01 21.02 4.28
C GLU A 126 6.87 21.91 5.53
N TRP A 127 7.85 21.85 6.41
CA TRP A 127 7.88 22.70 7.62
C TRP A 127 8.56 24.04 7.34
N HIS A 128 7.87 25.15 7.65
CA HIS A 128 8.41 26.51 7.61
C HIS A 128 8.35 27.13 9.00
N GLY A 129 9.50 27.34 9.64
CA GLY A 129 9.57 28.04 10.94
C GLY A 129 8.67 27.44 12.04
N GLY A 130 8.49 26.12 12.05
CA GLY A 130 7.64 25.41 13.02
C GLY A 130 6.16 25.27 12.65
N THR A 131 5.72 25.87 11.53
CA THR A 131 4.36 25.67 10.98
C THR A 131 4.43 24.81 9.73
N PHE A 132 3.51 23.87 9.58
CA PHE A 132 3.46 23.02 8.38
C PHE A 132 2.76 23.75 7.23
N ALA A 133 3.41 23.80 6.07
CA ALA A 133 2.90 24.36 4.83
C ALA A 133 2.45 23.22 3.90
N TYR A 134 1.20 23.26 3.44
CA TYR A 134 0.64 22.18 2.62
C TYR A 134 0.87 22.44 1.12
N ASN A 135 1.23 21.38 0.39
CA ASN A 135 1.22 21.42 -1.07
C ASN A 135 -0.19 21.10 -1.60
N SER A 136 -0.90 22.11 -2.09
CA SER A 136 -2.24 21.99 -2.69
C SER A 136 -2.28 21.16 -3.98
N ALA A 137 -1.13 20.85 -4.59
CA ALA A 137 -1.07 19.90 -5.70
C ALA A 137 -1.28 18.44 -5.26
N VAL A 138 -1.22 18.17 -3.95
CA VAL A 138 -1.26 16.82 -3.38
C VAL A 138 -2.39 16.66 -2.36
N SER A 139 -2.52 17.63 -1.47
CA SER A 139 -3.39 17.51 -0.29
C SER A 139 -4.86 17.79 -0.63
N ASN A 140 -5.75 16.90 -0.21
CA ASN A 140 -7.19 17.10 -0.27
C ASN A 140 -7.68 17.85 0.97
N PHE A 141 -8.00 19.13 0.83
CA PHE A 141 -8.51 19.95 1.93
C PHE A 141 -10.01 19.80 2.17
N GLY A 142 -10.79 19.38 1.17
CA GLY A 142 -12.26 19.45 1.23
C GLY A 142 -12.74 20.85 1.63
N SER A 143 -13.52 20.93 2.72
CA SER A 143 -14.02 22.20 3.27
C SER A 143 -13.11 22.83 4.33
N THR A 144 -11.99 22.19 4.68
CA THR A 144 -11.10 22.67 5.74
C THR A 144 -10.32 23.89 5.28
N HIS A 145 -10.44 25.00 6.00
CA HIS A 145 -9.70 26.22 5.72
C HIS A 145 -8.24 26.08 6.19
N VAL A 146 -7.30 26.20 5.26
CA VAL A 146 -5.85 26.11 5.53
C VAL A 146 -5.19 27.39 5.04
N THR A 147 -4.47 28.07 5.91
CA THR A 147 -3.82 29.36 5.60
C THR A 147 -2.41 29.20 5.06
N ASN A 148 -1.66 28.20 5.55
CA ASN A 148 -0.29 27.94 5.10
C ASN A 148 -0.28 26.92 3.95
N VAL A 149 -0.44 27.42 2.73
CA VAL A 149 -0.58 26.61 1.51
C VAL A 149 0.30 27.16 0.41
N TYR A 150 0.97 26.25 -0.32
CA TYR A 150 1.63 26.54 -1.57
C TYR A 150 1.18 25.54 -2.65
N ARG A 151 1.62 25.75 -3.89
CA ARG A 151 1.39 24.80 -4.99
C ARG A 151 2.68 24.56 -5.76
N ASN A 152 3.19 23.33 -5.72
CA ASN A 152 4.37 22.93 -6.48
C ASN A 152 4.12 21.57 -7.14
N THR A 153 3.88 21.56 -8.45
CA THR A 153 3.69 20.33 -9.24
C THR A 153 5.01 19.73 -9.72
N THR A 154 6.08 20.53 -9.78
CA THR A 154 7.40 20.08 -10.22
C THR A 154 7.97 19.08 -9.23
N ILE A 155 7.88 19.36 -7.93
CA ILE A 155 8.34 18.42 -6.90
C ILE A 155 7.53 17.11 -6.94
N VAL A 156 6.23 17.17 -7.24
CA VAL A 156 5.39 15.96 -7.39
C VAL A 156 5.89 15.08 -8.51
N ASN A 157 6.19 15.66 -9.68
CA ASN A 157 6.73 14.91 -10.81
C ASN A 157 8.11 14.33 -10.52
N ASN A 158 8.98 15.11 -9.87
CA ASN A 158 10.37 14.73 -9.59
C ASN A 158 10.48 13.63 -8.52
N THR A 159 9.50 13.50 -7.63
CA THR A 159 9.52 12.52 -6.54
C THR A 159 8.62 11.31 -6.76
N THR A 160 8.00 11.21 -7.94
CA THR A 160 7.08 10.11 -8.27
C THR A 160 7.79 9.03 -9.08
N ILE A 161 7.94 7.85 -8.48
CA ILE A 161 8.27 6.61 -9.17
C ILE A 161 7.00 6.07 -9.81
N ILE A 162 7.08 5.77 -11.11
CA ILE A 162 5.98 5.14 -11.84
C ILE A 162 5.82 3.70 -11.33
N ASN A 163 4.77 3.46 -10.56
CA ASN A 163 4.38 2.15 -10.05
C ASN A 163 3.14 1.65 -10.80
N ASN A 164 3.29 1.35 -12.10
CA ASN A 164 2.18 0.93 -12.96
C ASN A 164 1.45 -0.31 -12.43
N ASN A 165 2.15 -1.14 -11.66
CA ASN A 165 1.64 -2.38 -11.12
C ASN A 165 1.12 -2.25 -9.68
N HIS A 166 1.11 -1.03 -9.11
CA HIS A 166 0.70 -0.79 -7.73
C HIS A 166 1.40 -1.75 -6.74
N THR A 167 2.63 -2.15 -7.04
CA THR A 167 3.34 -3.10 -6.20
C THR A 167 3.59 -2.47 -4.84
N SER A 168 3.33 -3.23 -3.78
CA SER A 168 3.41 -2.81 -2.38
C SER A 168 4.73 -3.19 -1.69
N PHE A 169 5.71 -3.69 -2.45
CA PHE A 169 6.99 -4.14 -1.93
C PHE A 169 8.18 -3.77 -2.84
N ASN A 170 9.36 -3.74 -2.24
CA ASN A 170 10.64 -3.55 -2.88
C ASN A 170 11.33 -4.90 -3.15
N GLY A 171 11.98 -5.04 -4.31
CA GLY A 171 12.77 -6.22 -4.69
C GLY A 171 12.26 -6.90 -5.98
N PRO A 172 12.89 -8.02 -6.39
CA PRO A 172 12.47 -8.82 -7.55
C PRO A 172 10.96 -9.08 -7.62
N GLY A 173 10.33 -8.74 -8.75
CA GLY A 173 8.87 -8.84 -8.93
C GLY A 173 8.06 -7.66 -8.38
N GLY A 174 8.73 -6.69 -7.73
CA GLY A 174 8.15 -5.45 -7.25
C GLY A 174 8.93 -4.22 -7.68
N VAL A 175 8.98 -3.21 -6.83
CA VAL A 175 9.75 -2.00 -7.10
C VAL A 175 11.24 -2.30 -6.91
N VAL A 176 12.04 -2.16 -7.95
CA VAL A 176 13.48 -2.41 -7.87
C VAL A 176 14.22 -1.09 -7.74
N ARG A 177 14.46 -0.66 -6.49
CA ARG A 177 15.18 0.59 -6.20
C ARG A 177 15.99 0.47 -4.90
N GLN A 178 17.18 1.04 -4.91
CA GLN A 178 18.10 1.08 -3.76
C GLN A 178 18.08 2.48 -3.14
N PRO A 179 18.26 2.64 -1.82
CA PRO A 179 18.31 3.96 -1.18
C PRO A 179 19.40 4.84 -1.78
N SER A 180 19.15 6.14 -1.87
CA SER A 180 20.18 7.13 -2.19
C SER A 180 21.06 7.38 -0.97
N ALA A 181 22.22 8.03 -1.18
CA ALA A 181 23.09 8.42 -0.07
C ALA A 181 22.35 9.32 0.95
N GLN A 182 21.52 10.26 0.48
CA GLN A 182 20.73 11.12 1.36
C GLN A 182 19.70 10.32 2.17
N GLU A 183 18.95 9.42 1.53
CA GLU A 183 17.95 8.63 2.26
C GLU A 183 18.58 7.65 3.25
N SER A 184 19.75 7.10 2.92
CA SER A 184 20.56 6.31 3.86
C SER A 184 21.02 7.16 5.03
N GLN A 185 21.42 8.42 4.80
CA GLN A 185 21.76 9.34 5.89
C GLN A 185 20.54 9.62 6.78
N PHE A 186 19.39 9.94 6.20
CA PHE A 186 18.15 10.21 6.93
C PHE A 186 17.69 9.01 7.76
N ALA A 187 17.92 7.79 7.26
CA ALA A 187 17.65 6.56 8.02
C ALA A 187 18.55 6.36 9.26
N ASN A 188 19.62 7.14 9.41
CA ASN A 188 20.50 7.12 10.58
C ASN A 188 20.27 8.32 11.53
N GLU A 189 19.37 9.24 11.18
CA GLU A 189 19.02 10.36 12.05
C GLU A 189 18.21 9.89 13.28
N ARG A 190 18.02 10.79 14.25
CA ARG A 190 17.16 10.48 15.39
C ARG A 190 15.70 10.31 14.91
N HIS A 191 15.12 9.15 15.22
CA HIS A 191 13.73 8.86 14.91
C HIS A 191 12.88 8.65 16.15
N VAL A 192 11.57 8.73 15.93
CA VAL A 192 10.54 8.33 16.89
C VAL A 192 9.68 7.25 16.22
N GLU A 193 9.47 6.16 16.93
CA GLU A 193 8.61 5.06 16.52
C GLU A 193 7.16 5.52 16.26
N PRO A 194 6.32 4.70 15.60
CA PRO A 194 4.91 5.02 15.44
C PRO A 194 4.25 5.39 16.77
N THR A 195 3.44 6.45 16.77
CA THR A 195 2.75 6.92 18.00
C THR A 195 1.80 5.86 18.55
N ALA A 196 1.40 5.99 19.83
CA ALA A 196 0.39 5.11 20.42
C ALA A 196 -0.93 5.08 19.61
N ASN A 197 -1.32 6.22 19.03
CA ASN A 197 -2.48 6.31 18.14
C ASN A 197 -2.28 5.49 16.85
N GLN A 198 -1.09 5.51 16.25
CA GLN A 198 -0.76 4.67 15.08
C GLN A 198 -0.75 3.18 15.42
N MET A 199 -0.16 2.80 16.56
CA MET A 199 -0.15 1.40 17.00
C MET A 199 -1.57 0.89 17.28
N SER A 200 -2.41 1.72 17.92
CA SER A 200 -3.82 1.41 18.14
C SER A 200 -4.59 1.31 16.82
N HIS A 201 -4.32 2.19 15.84
CA HIS A 201 -4.88 2.12 14.48
C HIS A 201 -4.55 0.83 13.74
N GLN A 202 -3.29 0.41 13.77
CA GLN A 202 -2.90 -0.88 13.20
C GLN A 202 -3.56 -2.05 13.93
N THR A 203 -3.72 -1.96 15.26
CA THR A 203 -4.39 -2.99 16.06
C THR A 203 -5.89 -3.09 15.74
N ALA A 204 -6.57 -1.96 15.54
CA ALA A 204 -7.96 -1.96 15.10
C ALA A 204 -8.10 -2.63 13.71
N ALA A 205 -7.18 -2.33 12.79
CA ALA A 205 -7.17 -2.93 11.45
C ALA A 205 -6.90 -4.44 11.47
N SER A 206 -6.04 -4.92 12.38
CA SER A 206 -5.74 -6.35 12.49
C SER A 206 -6.92 -7.19 13.01
N GLN A 207 -7.88 -6.55 13.67
CA GLN A 207 -9.10 -7.17 14.21
C GLN A 207 -10.30 -7.04 13.27
N ASP A 208 -10.22 -6.20 12.24
CA ASP A 208 -11.28 -5.99 11.27
C ASP A 208 -11.21 -7.02 10.15
N ARG A 209 -12.14 -7.99 10.18
CA ARG A 209 -12.26 -9.05 9.18
C ARG A 209 -12.36 -8.51 7.74
N GLY A 210 -12.95 -7.33 7.55
CA GLY A 210 -13.08 -6.67 6.25
C GLY A 210 -11.75 -6.19 5.66
N GLN A 211 -10.68 -6.10 6.46
CA GLN A 211 -9.35 -5.74 5.98
C GLN A 211 -8.49 -6.94 5.59
N LEU A 212 -8.88 -8.17 5.91
CA LEU A 212 -8.12 -9.38 5.59
C LEU A 212 -8.08 -9.62 4.07
N ALA A 213 -6.88 -9.68 3.49
CA ALA A 213 -6.68 -9.94 2.08
C ALA A 213 -7.29 -11.29 1.62
N SER A 214 -7.29 -12.29 2.51
CA SER A 214 -7.92 -13.59 2.25
C SER A 214 -9.44 -13.54 2.15
N VAL A 215 -10.07 -12.58 2.82
CA VAL A 215 -11.51 -12.35 2.79
C VAL A 215 -11.87 -11.46 1.60
N ASN A 216 -11.14 -10.35 1.43
CA ASN A 216 -11.48 -9.32 0.46
C ASN A 216 -10.71 -9.40 -0.87
N GLN A 217 -9.89 -10.43 -1.06
CA GLN A 217 -9.02 -10.64 -2.24
C GLN A 217 -8.07 -9.47 -2.57
N GLY A 218 -7.68 -8.68 -1.57
CA GLY A 218 -6.81 -7.51 -1.75
C GLY A 218 -7.57 -6.19 -1.97
N ARG A 219 -8.89 -6.17 -1.73
CA ARG A 219 -9.77 -5.01 -1.91
C ARG A 219 -10.44 -4.63 -0.58
N PRO A 220 -9.75 -3.88 0.28
CA PRO A 220 -10.18 -3.68 1.65
C PRO A 220 -11.51 -2.93 1.76
N ALA A 221 -12.33 -3.30 2.74
CA ALA A 221 -13.61 -2.65 2.99
C ALA A 221 -13.46 -1.15 3.31
N THR A 222 -12.35 -0.79 3.96
CA THR A 222 -12.03 0.61 4.29
C THR A 222 -10.60 0.90 3.88
N MET A 223 -10.42 1.61 2.76
CA MET A 223 -9.07 1.88 2.25
C MET A 223 -8.39 3.08 2.92
N ALA A 224 -9.18 4.06 3.33
CA ALA A 224 -8.72 5.27 4.02
C ALA A 224 -9.82 5.84 4.92
N ALA A 225 -9.43 6.63 5.92
CA ALA A 225 -10.32 7.36 6.80
C ALA A 225 -9.75 8.73 7.18
N ALA A 226 -10.61 9.65 7.63
CA ALA A 226 -10.20 11.02 7.95
C ALA A 226 -9.12 11.07 9.04
N ASN A 227 -9.17 10.19 10.02
CA ASN A 227 -8.16 10.00 11.06
C ASN A 227 -8.32 8.59 11.68
N ALA A 228 -7.40 8.21 12.57
CA ALA A 228 -7.42 6.92 13.25
C ALA A 228 -8.74 6.66 14.00
N GLY A 229 -9.23 7.64 14.77
CA GLY A 229 -10.46 7.50 15.56
C GLY A 229 -11.70 7.26 14.70
N ALA A 230 -11.81 7.92 13.54
CA ALA A 230 -12.88 7.68 12.59
C ALA A 230 -12.86 6.24 12.05
N TYR A 231 -11.67 5.68 11.79
CA TYR A 231 -11.56 4.28 11.39
C TYR A 231 -11.87 3.31 12.55
N HIS A 232 -11.43 3.61 13.78
CA HIS A 232 -11.69 2.73 14.93
C HIS A 232 -13.17 2.46 15.13
N GLN A 233 -14.03 3.46 14.93
CA GLN A 233 -15.49 3.29 15.00
C GLN A 233 -16.00 2.29 13.95
N VAL A 234 -15.49 2.37 12.72
CA VAL A 234 -15.83 1.43 11.65
C VAL A 234 -15.33 0.02 11.96
N ALA A 235 -14.07 -0.10 12.40
CA ALA A 235 -13.47 -1.37 12.77
C ALA A 235 -14.23 -2.07 13.91
N GLN A 236 -14.68 -1.32 14.93
CA GLN A 236 -15.49 -1.85 16.03
C GLN A 236 -16.84 -2.39 15.54
N GLN A 237 -17.52 -1.66 14.65
CA GLN A 237 -18.78 -2.10 14.05
C GLN A 237 -18.59 -3.37 13.23
N HIS A 238 -17.54 -3.44 12.40
CA HIS A 238 -17.21 -4.62 11.61
C HIS A 238 -16.88 -5.83 12.50
N ALA A 239 -16.04 -5.65 13.51
CA ALA A 239 -15.65 -6.72 14.42
C ALA A 239 -16.85 -7.28 15.21
N ALA A 240 -17.79 -6.41 15.62
CA ALA A 240 -19.03 -6.84 16.26
C ALA A 240 -19.97 -7.59 15.30
N ALA A 241 -20.05 -7.16 14.04
CA ALA A 241 -20.91 -7.79 13.05
C ALA A 241 -20.36 -9.12 12.51
N GLN A 242 -19.04 -9.19 12.28
CA GLN A 242 -18.36 -10.31 11.61
C GLN A 242 -16.94 -10.50 12.20
N PRO A 243 -16.80 -11.20 13.34
CA PRO A 243 -15.50 -11.42 13.96
C PRO A 243 -14.60 -12.35 13.13
N ILE A 244 -13.28 -12.18 13.26
CA ILE A 244 -12.29 -13.05 12.59
C ILE A 244 -12.38 -14.48 13.15
N SER A 245 -12.74 -15.43 12.28
CA SER A 245 -12.92 -16.84 12.63
C SER A 245 -11.60 -17.64 12.58
N ALA A 246 -11.62 -18.87 13.07
CA ALA A 246 -10.49 -19.79 12.90
C ALA A 246 -10.25 -20.16 11.43
N ALA A 247 -11.32 -20.21 10.62
CA ALA A 247 -11.25 -20.47 9.19
C ALA A 247 -10.60 -19.31 8.42
N ASP A 248 -10.84 -18.06 8.84
CA ASP A 248 -10.14 -16.91 8.26
C ASP A 248 -8.63 -16.98 8.52
N ARG A 249 -8.24 -17.42 9.74
CA ARG A 249 -6.81 -17.60 10.11
C ARG A 249 -6.11 -18.72 9.34
N SER A 250 -6.80 -19.82 9.04
CA SER A 250 -6.23 -20.89 8.20
C SER A 250 -6.13 -20.44 6.73
N SER A 251 -7.14 -19.72 6.24
CA SER A 251 -7.17 -19.19 4.87
C SER A 251 -6.11 -18.12 4.64
N GLY A 252 -5.91 -17.22 5.60
CA GLY A 252 -4.92 -16.15 5.55
C GLY A 252 -3.48 -16.62 5.42
N ARG A 253 -3.11 -17.66 6.18
CA ARG A 253 -1.78 -18.27 6.13
C ARG A 253 -1.46 -18.93 4.78
N ASN A 254 -2.48 -19.33 4.04
CA ASN A 254 -2.36 -19.95 2.73
C ASN A 254 -2.79 -19.02 1.59
N PHE A 255 -3.03 -17.74 1.87
CA PHE A 255 -3.55 -16.82 0.88
C PHE A 255 -2.51 -16.54 -0.20
N GLN A 256 -2.88 -16.78 -1.45
CA GLN A 256 -2.11 -16.37 -2.60
C GLN A 256 -2.85 -15.23 -3.30
N PRO A 257 -2.24 -14.03 -3.40
CA PRO A 257 -2.85 -12.92 -4.11
C PRO A 257 -3.25 -13.33 -5.52
N ASN A 258 -4.50 -13.06 -5.92
CA ASN A 258 -4.95 -13.31 -7.28
C ASN A 258 -4.30 -12.27 -8.21
N GLN A 259 -3.17 -12.65 -8.79
CA GLN A 259 -2.37 -11.79 -9.65
C GLN A 259 -3.16 -11.23 -10.84
N ARG A 260 -4.19 -11.96 -11.30
CA ARG A 260 -5.04 -11.51 -12.40
C ARG A 260 -6.03 -10.41 -11.99
N ALA A 261 -6.62 -10.50 -10.80
CA ALA A 261 -7.49 -9.47 -10.25
C ALA A 261 -6.69 -8.19 -9.99
N ALA A 262 -5.52 -8.33 -9.35
CA ALA A 262 -4.58 -7.23 -9.15
C ALA A 262 -4.21 -6.53 -10.48
N ASN A 263 -3.96 -7.29 -11.56
CA ASN A 263 -3.67 -6.73 -12.88
C ASN A 263 -4.84 -5.95 -13.50
N GLN A 264 -6.09 -6.25 -13.13
CA GLN A 264 -7.26 -5.52 -13.63
C GLN A 264 -7.47 -4.21 -12.88
N ASP A 265 -7.31 -4.24 -11.56
CA ASP A 265 -7.34 -3.05 -10.69
C ASP A 265 -6.30 -2.04 -11.15
N GLN A 266 -5.08 -2.51 -11.45
CA GLN A 266 -4.01 -1.71 -12.05
C GLN A 266 -4.45 -1.03 -13.35
N ARG A 267 -5.14 -1.75 -14.24
CA ARG A 267 -5.55 -1.19 -15.54
C ARG A 267 -6.64 -0.13 -15.40
N ILE A 268 -7.58 -0.34 -14.47
CA ILE A 268 -8.62 0.62 -14.12
C ILE A 268 -7.96 1.88 -13.56
N ALA A 269 -7.10 1.71 -12.57
CA ALA A 269 -6.38 2.80 -11.91
C ALA A 269 -5.53 3.64 -12.86
N ASN A 270 -4.73 2.98 -13.71
CA ASN A 270 -3.92 3.65 -14.72
C ASN A 270 -4.80 4.41 -15.72
N GLY A 271 -5.95 3.84 -16.10
CA GLY A 271 -6.93 4.52 -16.94
C GLY A 271 -7.54 5.76 -16.30
N VAL A 272 -7.78 5.74 -14.98
CA VAL A 272 -8.24 6.93 -14.25
C VAL A 272 -7.14 7.99 -14.19
N ARG A 273 -5.91 7.58 -13.84
CA ARG A 273 -4.77 8.48 -13.69
C ARG A 273 -4.44 9.23 -14.99
N ASN A 274 -4.54 8.58 -16.13
CA ASN A 274 -4.25 9.18 -17.43
C ASN A 274 -5.49 9.68 -18.19
N GLY A 275 -6.66 9.70 -17.55
CA GLY A 275 -7.91 10.21 -18.12
C GLY A 275 -8.57 9.32 -19.18
N GLN A 276 -8.06 8.11 -19.44
CA GLN A 276 -8.66 7.14 -20.37
C GLN A 276 -9.91 6.46 -19.82
N ILE A 277 -10.12 6.49 -18.50
CA ILE A 277 -11.28 5.93 -17.80
C ILE A 277 -11.80 7.01 -16.87
N ASN A 278 -13.08 7.37 -16.99
CA ASN A 278 -13.71 8.31 -16.06
C ASN A 278 -14.11 7.64 -14.74
N ALA A 279 -14.36 8.44 -13.70
CA ALA A 279 -14.71 7.94 -12.37
C ALA A 279 -15.93 6.99 -12.36
N GLY A 280 -16.94 7.23 -13.20
CA GLY A 280 -18.12 6.37 -13.30
C GLY A 280 -17.86 5.03 -14.03
N GLN A 281 -16.92 5.00 -14.96
CA GLN A 281 -16.43 3.76 -15.58
C GLN A 281 -15.61 2.96 -14.58
N ALA A 282 -14.66 3.61 -13.88
CA ALA A 282 -13.86 2.98 -12.85
C ALA A 282 -14.71 2.34 -11.75
N ALA A 283 -15.68 3.07 -11.20
CA ALA A 283 -16.58 2.55 -10.17
C ALA A 283 -17.45 1.36 -10.62
N ARG A 284 -17.71 1.21 -11.92
CA ARG A 284 -18.43 0.06 -12.49
C ARG A 284 -17.51 -1.14 -12.66
N ASP A 285 -16.31 -0.90 -13.18
CA ASP A 285 -15.31 -1.95 -13.35
C ASP A 285 -14.85 -2.49 -11.99
N ASP A 286 -14.67 -1.61 -11.00
CA ASP A 286 -14.37 -1.97 -9.62
C ASP A 286 -15.48 -2.83 -9.01
N ARG A 287 -16.75 -2.44 -9.18
CA ARG A 287 -17.89 -3.25 -8.73
C ARG A 287 -17.94 -4.62 -9.39
N ARG A 288 -17.71 -4.69 -10.70
CA ARG A 288 -17.68 -5.98 -11.41
C ARG A 288 -16.59 -6.88 -10.84
N GLN A 289 -15.39 -6.33 -10.65
CA GLN A 289 -14.27 -7.10 -10.15
C GLN A 289 -14.54 -7.56 -8.70
N ALA A 290 -15.20 -6.74 -7.88
CA ALA A 290 -15.58 -7.09 -6.52
C ALA A 290 -16.57 -8.27 -6.49
N ASN A 291 -17.54 -8.28 -7.42
CA ASN A 291 -18.47 -9.40 -7.55
C ASN A 291 -17.77 -10.71 -7.92
N ILE A 292 -16.80 -10.66 -8.85
CA ILE A 292 -16.00 -11.84 -9.22
C ILE A 292 -15.18 -12.33 -8.01
N ASP A 293 -14.60 -11.40 -7.25
CA ASP A 293 -13.80 -11.74 -6.07
C ASP A 293 -14.66 -12.32 -4.93
N SER A 294 -15.87 -11.81 -4.72
CA SER A 294 -16.86 -12.40 -3.81
C SER A 294 -17.28 -13.80 -4.25
N GLN A 295 -17.47 -14.03 -5.54
CA GLN A 295 -17.76 -15.36 -6.06
C GLN A 295 -16.60 -16.33 -5.82
N ILE A 296 -15.36 -15.92 -6.13
CA ILE A 296 -14.15 -16.72 -5.84
C ILE A 296 -14.09 -17.08 -4.36
N HIS A 297 -14.39 -16.14 -3.46
CA HIS A 297 -14.40 -16.38 -2.02
C HIS A 297 -15.46 -17.42 -1.64
N ASN A 298 -16.70 -17.26 -2.11
CA ASN A 298 -17.80 -18.18 -1.81
C ASN A 298 -17.54 -19.60 -2.34
N ASP A 299 -17.05 -19.72 -3.58
CA ASP A 299 -16.72 -21.00 -4.22
C ASP A 299 -15.61 -21.72 -3.45
N ARG A 300 -14.55 -20.99 -3.05
CA ARG A 300 -13.49 -21.54 -2.21
C ARG A 300 -14.01 -21.95 -0.84
N ALA A 301 -14.86 -21.14 -0.21
CA ALA A 301 -15.43 -21.44 1.10
C ALA A 301 -16.27 -22.72 1.06
N ALA A 302 -17.05 -22.92 -0.01
CA ALA A 302 -17.84 -24.13 -0.23
C ALA A 302 -16.96 -25.38 -0.46
N ASN A 303 -15.77 -25.21 -1.04
CA ASN A 303 -14.90 -26.29 -1.50
C ASN A 303 -13.61 -26.46 -0.66
N GLY A 304 -13.67 -26.15 0.63
CA GLY A 304 -12.54 -26.37 1.54
C GLY A 304 -11.28 -25.56 1.19
N GLY A 305 -11.47 -24.37 0.64
CA GLY A 305 -10.41 -23.42 0.28
C GLY A 305 -9.91 -23.51 -1.17
N ARG A 306 -10.51 -24.36 -2.02
CA ARG A 306 -10.05 -24.59 -3.41
C ARG A 306 -11.16 -24.36 -4.42
N LEU A 307 -10.82 -23.87 -5.61
CA LEU A 307 -11.77 -23.81 -6.72
C LEU A 307 -11.78 -25.14 -7.48
N SER A 308 -12.98 -25.62 -7.82
CA SER A 308 -13.21 -26.76 -8.71
C SER A 308 -12.76 -26.45 -10.15
N GLY A 309 -12.65 -27.48 -10.99
CA GLY A 309 -12.28 -27.28 -12.40
C GLY A 309 -13.29 -26.42 -13.17
N GLN A 310 -14.58 -26.61 -12.88
CA GLN A 310 -15.68 -25.86 -13.52
C GLN A 310 -15.71 -24.39 -13.04
N GLU A 311 -15.57 -24.15 -11.74
CA GLU A 311 -15.49 -22.80 -11.17
C GLU A 311 -14.31 -22.02 -11.74
N ARG A 312 -13.13 -22.64 -11.85
CA ARG A 312 -11.96 -22.00 -12.48
C ARG A 312 -12.25 -21.58 -13.92
N GLN A 313 -12.93 -22.42 -14.70
CA GLN A 313 -13.30 -22.08 -16.08
C GLN A 313 -14.31 -20.94 -16.13
N GLN A 314 -15.30 -20.94 -15.23
CA GLN A 314 -16.27 -19.85 -15.12
C GLN A 314 -15.58 -18.53 -14.75
N ILE A 315 -14.81 -18.50 -13.66
CA ILE A 315 -14.06 -17.33 -13.20
C ILE A 315 -13.13 -16.83 -14.30
N ASN A 316 -12.47 -17.73 -15.04
CA ASN A 316 -11.62 -17.34 -16.17
C ASN A 316 -12.40 -16.63 -17.29
N ARG A 317 -13.64 -17.07 -17.59
CA ARG A 317 -14.51 -16.41 -18.58
C ARG A 317 -14.95 -15.03 -18.11
N GLU A 318 -15.36 -14.90 -16.85
CA GLU A 318 -15.78 -13.61 -16.26
C GLU A 318 -14.63 -12.59 -16.23
N GLN A 319 -13.46 -13.04 -15.77
CA GLN A 319 -12.23 -12.24 -15.76
C GLN A 319 -11.77 -11.88 -17.19
N ASN A 320 -12.03 -12.72 -18.20
CA ASN A 320 -11.78 -12.38 -19.61
C ASN A 320 -12.73 -11.28 -20.09
N GLY A 321 -14.01 -11.35 -19.71
CA GLY A 321 -15.01 -10.34 -20.02
C GLY A 321 -14.68 -8.98 -19.40
N ALA A 322 -14.32 -8.96 -18.11
CA ALA A 322 -13.86 -7.76 -17.41
C ALA A 322 -12.63 -7.15 -18.09
N SER A 323 -11.62 -7.98 -18.40
CA SER A 323 -10.41 -7.54 -19.09
C SER A 323 -10.69 -6.87 -20.45
N ARG A 324 -11.59 -7.44 -21.27
CA ARG A 324 -11.97 -6.86 -22.58
C ARG A 324 -12.69 -5.54 -22.41
N GLN A 325 -13.59 -5.43 -21.43
CA GLN A 325 -14.30 -4.17 -21.16
C GLN A 325 -13.32 -3.04 -20.82
N ILE A 326 -12.38 -3.29 -19.89
CA ILE A 326 -11.36 -2.30 -19.52
C ILE A 326 -10.51 -1.90 -20.75
N ALA A 327 -10.25 -2.83 -21.67
CA ALA A 327 -9.49 -2.54 -22.90
C ALA A 327 -10.29 -1.62 -23.84
N ASN A 328 -11.55 -1.96 -24.08
CA ASN A 328 -12.43 -1.18 -24.95
C ASN A 328 -12.65 0.25 -24.43
N GLN A 329 -12.79 0.41 -23.11
CA GLN A 329 -12.93 1.75 -22.51
C GLN A 329 -11.70 2.62 -22.76
N LYS A 330 -10.49 2.05 -22.63
CA LYS A 330 -9.24 2.75 -22.93
C LYS A 330 -9.11 3.18 -24.39
N HIS A 331 -9.67 2.41 -25.32
CA HIS A 331 -9.65 2.74 -26.75
C HIS A 331 -10.74 3.75 -27.17
N ASN A 332 -11.86 3.80 -26.45
CA ASN A 332 -13.00 4.68 -26.76
C ASN A 332 -12.91 6.07 -26.11
N ALA A 333 -11.87 6.34 -25.30
CA ALA A 333 -11.64 7.67 -24.75
C ALA A 333 -11.25 8.63 -25.88
N ASN A 334 -12.22 9.43 -26.34
CA ASN A 334 -11.98 10.52 -27.28
C ASN A 334 -10.87 11.44 -26.72
N PRO A 335 -9.81 11.79 -27.50
CA PRO A 335 -8.90 12.84 -27.09
C PRO A 335 -9.72 14.13 -26.95
N ARG A 336 -9.80 14.67 -25.73
CA ARG A 336 -10.34 16.02 -25.52
C ARG A 336 -9.49 16.96 -26.39
N PRO A 337 -10.05 17.75 -27.31
CA PRO A 337 -9.27 18.78 -27.98
C PRO A 337 -8.73 19.74 -26.92
N GLU A 338 -7.42 19.98 -26.96
CA GLU A 338 -6.77 20.99 -26.13
C GLU A 338 -7.46 22.35 -26.33
N PRO A 339 -7.66 23.15 -25.27
CA PRO A 339 -8.08 24.53 -25.45
C PRO A 339 -7.00 25.25 -26.26
N GLN A 340 -7.33 25.65 -27.50
CA GLN A 340 -6.46 26.51 -28.27
C GLN A 340 -6.27 27.81 -27.50
N GLU A 341 -5.01 28.12 -27.18
CA GLU A 341 -4.59 29.45 -26.73
C GLU A 341 -5.05 30.47 -27.78
N GLU A 342 -6.11 31.20 -27.46
CA GLU A 342 -6.49 32.41 -28.15
C GLU A 342 -5.38 33.43 -27.90
N LYS A 343 -4.40 33.49 -28.81
CA LYS A 343 -3.45 34.59 -28.91
C LYS A 343 -4.23 35.87 -29.19
N ARG A 344 -4.65 36.55 -28.12
CA ARG A 344 -5.08 37.95 -28.19
C ARG A 344 -3.88 38.79 -28.61
N ARG A 345 -3.99 39.35 -29.81
CA ARG A 345 -3.21 40.50 -30.26
C ARG A 345 -3.67 41.76 -29.57
#